data_AF-A0A7S2E265-F1
#
_entry.id   AF-A0A7S2E265-F1
#
_cell.length_a   1.000
_cell.length_b   1.000
_cell.length_c   1.000
_cell.angle_alpha   90.00
_cell.angle_beta   90.00
_cell.angle_gamma   90.00
#
_symmetry.space_group_name_H-M   'P 1'
#
loop_
_entity.id
_entity.type
_entity.pdbx_description
1 polymer ?
#
loop_
_entity_poly.entity_id
_entity_poly.type
_entity_poly.pdbx_seq_one_letter_code
_entity_poly.pdbx_strand_id
1 'polypeptide(L)'
;ARDVIGPYLALMFVNVVTLTCWTIIAPLTYTRSNHRGTDDWNRVISTYGECISKTGSSTPYLVVILVANIGLLILANFHCYQARTIHSEFSESKYIAIIMASMLQACIIGVPIIILTRHQPRIVFVVIVCLLFVTCMSILCFMFI
;
A
#
# COMPACT_ATOMS: atom_id res chain seq x y z
N ALA A 1 -1.57 -27.79 1.66
CA ALA A 1 -2.17 -26.81 0.74
C ALA A 1 -3.61 -26.42 1.11
N ARG A 2 -4.45 -27.31 1.67
CA ARG A 2 -5.85 -27.00 2.02
C ARG A 2 -6.00 -25.95 3.13
N ASP A 3 -5.04 -25.88 4.05
CA ASP A 3 -5.14 -25.02 5.24
C ASP A 3 -4.77 -23.54 5.00
N VAL A 4 -4.06 -23.23 3.91
CA VAL A 4 -3.63 -21.85 3.58
C VAL A 4 -4.65 -21.09 2.73
N ILE A 5 -5.56 -21.81 2.05
CA ILE A 5 -6.58 -21.21 1.19
C ILE A 5 -7.64 -20.48 2.02
N GLY A 6 -8.01 -21.04 3.18
CA GLY A 6 -8.98 -20.45 4.11
C GLY A 6 -8.64 -19.01 4.52
N PRO A 7 -7.48 -18.75 5.15
CA PRO A 7 -7.10 -17.41 5.57
C PRO A 7 -6.90 -16.45 4.39
N TYR A 8 -6.42 -16.94 3.24
CA TYR A 8 -6.30 -16.14 2.03
C TYR A 8 -7.67 -15.65 1.52
N LEU A 9 -8.65 -16.55 1.41
CA LEU A 9 -10.01 -16.18 0.97
C LEU A 9 -10.69 -15.24 1.96
N ALA A 10 -10.48 -15.45 3.27
CA ALA A 10 -11.01 -14.55 4.29
C ALA A 10 -10.44 -13.12 4.12
N LEU A 11 -9.12 -12.98 3.92
CA LEU A 11 -8.49 -11.68 3.70
C LEU A 11 -8.97 -11.02 2.40
N MET A 12 -9.06 -11.80 1.32
CA MET A 12 -9.57 -11.31 0.04
C MET A 12 -11.01 -10.82 0.17
N PHE A 13 -11.86 -11.57 0.87
CA PHE A 13 -13.25 -11.19 1.13
C PHE A 13 -13.34 -9.88 1.92
N VAL A 14 -12.56 -9.72 2.99
CA VAL A 14 -12.52 -8.46 3.77
C VAL A 14 -12.11 -7.27 2.90
N ASN A 15 -11.08 -7.42 2.06
CA ASN A 15 -10.65 -6.35 1.16
C ASN A 15 -11.72 -6.00 0.11
N VAL A 16 -12.32 -7.01 -0.52
CA VAL A 16 -13.36 -6.79 -1.53
C VAL A 16 -14.57 -6.10 -0.91
N VAL A 17 -15.09 -6.60 0.21
CA VAL A 17 -16.24 -5.98 0.90
C VAL A 17 -15.92 -4.54 1.29
N THR A 18 -14.74 -4.30 1.87
CA THR A 18 -14.34 -2.94 2.31
C THR A 18 -14.26 -1.99 1.11
N LEU A 19 -13.65 -2.42 0.00
CA LEU A 19 -13.55 -1.62 -1.22
C LEU A 19 -14.91 -1.40 -1.87
N THR A 20 -15.79 -2.40 -1.90
CA THR A 20 -17.16 -2.27 -2.42
C THR A 20 -18.00 -1.32 -1.57
N CYS A 21 -17.91 -1.38 -0.25
CA CYS A 21 -18.57 -0.42 0.63
C CYS A 21 -18.04 1.00 0.41
N TRP A 22 -16.72 1.15 0.24
CA TRP A 22 -16.12 2.46 -0.02
C TRP A 22 -16.61 3.04 -1.36
N THR A 23 -16.65 2.25 -2.44
CA THR A 23 -17.10 2.73 -3.76
C THR A 23 -18.57 3.12 -3.79
N ILE A 24 -19.44 2.42 -3.04
CA ILE A 24 -20.89 2.71 -3.03
C ILE A 24 -21.23 3.87 -2.09
N ILE A 25 -20.69 3.87 -0.87
CA ILE A 25 -21.11 4.81 0.20
C ILE A 25 -20.34 6.13 0.11
N ALA A 26 -19.04 6.08 -0.21
CA ALA A 26 -18.15 7.24 -0.24
C ALA A 26 -17.32 7.26 -1.54
N PRO A 27 -17.98 7.37 -2.71
CA PRO A 27 -17.30 7.31 -4.01
C PRO A 27 -16.22 8.38 -4.13
N LEU A 28 -15.12 8.02 -4.80
CA LEU A 28 -14.09 8.99 -5.16
C LEU A 28 -14.58 9.80 -6.36
N THR A 29 -14.69 11.11 -6.19
CA THR A 29 -15.11 12.03 -7.24
C THR A 29 -13.94 12.89 -7.70
N TYR A 30 -13.83 13.08 -9.02
CA TYR A 30 -12.82 13.97 -9.59
C TYR A 30 -13.08 15.41 -9.16
N THR A 31 -12.11 16.02 -8.49
CA THR A 31 -12.12 17.40 -8.04
C THR A 31 -10.89 18.12 -8.57
N ARG A 32 -11.05 19.40 -8.96
CA ARG A 32 -9.92 20.25 -9.35
C ARG A 32 -9.53 21.19 -8.23
N SER A 33 -8.26 21.17 -7.90
CA SER A 33 -7.64 22.00 -6.86
C SER A 33 -6.63 22.95 -7.50
N ASN A 34 -6.55 24.18 -7.02
CA ASN A 34 -5.60 25.18 -7.52
C ASN A 34 -4.19 24.87 -6.99
N HIS A 35 -3.17 25.04 -7.83
CA HIS A 35 -1.78 25.00 -7.36
C HIS A 35 -1.50 26.22 -6.47
N ARG A 36 -0.53 26.10 -5.55
CA ARG A 36 -0.08 27.26 -4.75
C ARG A 36 0.58 28.28 -5.67
N GLY A 37 0.16 29.54 -5.56
CA GLY A 37 0.67 30.67 -6.33
C GLY A 37 -0.39 31.28 -7.25
N THR A 38 -0.45 32.61 -7.25
CA THR A 38 -1.24 33.42 -8.19
C THR A 38 -0.30 34.27 -9.02
N ASP A 39 -0.75 34.69 -10.21
CA ASP A 39 0.00 35.68 -10.98
C ASP A 39 -0.08 37.08 -10.35
N ASP A 40 0.61 38.04 -10.95
CA ASP A 40 0.64 39.45 -10.49
C ASP A 40 -0.74 40.12 -10.47
N TRP A 41 -1.74 39.52 -11.15
CA TRP A 41 -3.14 39.97 -11.17
C TRP A 41 -4.06 39.11 -10.29
N ASN A 42 -3.50 38.31 -9.38
CA ASN A 42 -4.22 37.43 -8.47
C ASN A 42 -5.08 36.34 -9.16
N ARG A 43 -4.69 35.91 -10.35
CA ARG A 43 -5.33 34.83 -11.11
C ARG A 43 -4.61 33.50 -10.89
N VAL A 44 -5.36 32.41 -10.97
CA VAL A 44 -4.82 31.05 -10.81
C VAL A 44 -3.95 30.68 -12.01
N ILE A 45 -2.67 30.36 -11.76
CA ILE A 45 -1.70 30.03 -12.81
C ILE A 45 -1.88 28.59 -13.32
N SER A 46 -2.16 27.66 -12.42
CA SER A 46 -2.34 26.25 -12.78
C SER A 46 -3.25 25.52 -11.79
N THR A 47 -3.91 24.46 -12.28
CA THR A 47 -4.77 23.59 -11.50
C THR A 47 -4.34 22.14 -11.70
N TYR A 48 -4.66 21.28 -10.73
CA TYR A 48 -4.48 19.84 -10.84
C TYR A 48 -5.77 19.12 -10.49
N GLY A 49 -5.95 17.93 -11.05
CA GLY A 49 -7.10 17.09 -10.77
C GLY A 49 -6.73 15.93 -9.86
N GLU A 50 -7.59 15.63 -8.90
CA GLU A 50 -7.45 14.51 -7.97
C GLU A 50 -8.80 13.84 -7.73
N CYS A 51 -8.78 12.55 -7.42
CA CYS A 51 -9.97 11.79 -7.04
C CYS A 51 -10.03 11.73 -5.52
N ILE A 52 -10.96 12.47 -4.92
CA ILE A 52 -11.13 12.54 -3.47
C ILE A 52 -12.56 12.15 -3.09
N SER A 53 -12.70 11.43 -1.98
CA SER A 53 -13.99 11.27 -1.32
C SER A 53 -14.28 12.51 -0.45
N LYS A 54 -15.55 12.69 -0.05
CA LYS A 54 -15.92 13.75 0.90
C LYS A 54 -15.07 13.69 2.16
N THR A 55 -14.62 14.84 2.64
CA THR A 55 -13.72 14.98 3.79
C THR A 55 -14.20 14.15 4.98
N GLY A 56 -13.38 13.22 5.45
CA GLY A 56 -13.65 12.35 6.61
C GLY A 56 -14.35 11.02 6.30
N SER A 57 -14.95 10.86 5.12
CA SER A 57 -15.69 9.63 4.77
C SER A 57 -14.80 8.46 4.33
N SER A 58 -13.60 8.72 3.78
CA SER A 58 -12.68 7.68 3.28
C SER A 58 -11.70 7.15 4.33
N THR A 59 -11.43 7.92 5.39
CA THR A 59 -10.48 7.57 6.46
C THR A 59 -10.76 6.21 7.11
N PRO A 60 -11.99 5.84 7.50
CA PRO A 60 -12.23 4.55 8.16
C PRO A 60 -11.91 3.36 7.23
N TYR A 61 -12.28 3.43 5.95
CA TYR A 61 -11.99 2.38 4.97
C TYR A 61 -10.48 2.21 4.75
N LEU A 62 -9.74 3.31 4.65
CA LEU A 62 -8.28 3.29 4.53
C LEU A 62 -7.62 2.66 5.77
N VAL A 63 -8.10 2.98 6.97
CA VAL A 63 -7.59 2.39 8.22
C VAL A 63 -7.82 0.89 8.26
N VAL A 64 -9.02 0.42 7.90
CA VAL A 64 -9.34 -1.02 7.87
C VAL A 64 -8.43 -1.77 6.89
N ILE A 65 -8.27 -1.25 5.66
CA ILE A 65 -7.39 -1.85 4.65
C ILE A 65 -5.94 -1.88 5.14
N LEU A 66 -5.46 -0.78 5.73
CA LEU A 66 -4.10 -0.67 6.22
C LEU A 66 -3.84 -1.65 7.37
N VAL A 67 -4.73 -1.71 8.36
CA VAL A 67 -4.61 -2.62 9.50
C VAL A 67 -4.68 -4.08 9.04
N ALA A 68 -5.59 -4.43 8.14
CA ALA A 68 -5.72 -5.80 7.65
C ALA A 68 -4.47 -6.27 6.88
N ASN A 69 -3.97 -5.46 5.94
CA ASN A 69 -2.86 -5.88 5.08
C ASN A 69 -1.49 -5.71 5.75
N ILE A 70 -1.23 -4.57 6.42
CA ILE A 70 0.05 -4.36 7.12
C ILE A 70 0.11 -5.23 8.38
N GLY A 71 -1.00 -5.39 9.10
CA GLY A 71 -1.06 -6.28 10.27
C GLY A 71 -0.71 -7.72 9.88
N LEU A 72 -1.26 -8.23 8.78
CA LEU A 72 -0.91 -9.55 8.28
C LEU A 72 0.54 -9.65 7.82
N LEU A 73 1.07 -8.61 7.18
CA LEU A 73 2.48 -8.56 6.76
C LEU A 73 3.43 -8.62 7.97
N ILE A 74 3.09 -7.96 9.08
CA ILE A 74 3.85 -8.03 10.34
C ILE A 74 3.79 -9.43 10.93
N LEU A 75 2.59 -10.04 11.01
CA LEU A 75 2.43 -11.41 11.49
C LEU A 75 3.21 -12.41 10.63
N ALA A 76 3.19 -12.25 9.31
CA ALA A 76 3.95 -13.10 8.41
C ALA A 76 5.46 -12.97 8.63
N ASN A 77 5.97 -11.75 8.82
CA ASN A 77 7.37 -11.53 9.18
C ASN A 77 7.73 -12.15 10.54
N PHE A 78 6.83 -12.07 11.51
CA PHE A 78 7.01 -12.72 12.81
C PHE A 78 7.12 -14.26 12.67
N HIS A 79 6.24 -14.87 11.88
CA HIS A 79 6.31 -16.31 11.58
C HIS A 79 7.58 -16.68 10.80
N CYS A 80 8.00 -15.88 9.82
CA CYS A 80 9.26 -16.08 9.09
C CYS A 80 10.47 -16.00 10.03
N TYR A 81 10.45 -15.08 11.01
CA TYR A 81 11.51 -14.96 12.00
C TYR A 81 11.57 -16.19 12.92
N GLN A 82 10.42 -16.66 13.40
CA GLN A 82 10.35 -17.87 14.22
C GLN A 82 10.78 -19.12 13.45
N ALA A 83 10.40 -19.23 12.17
CA ALA A 83 10.75 -20.35 11.31
C ALA A 83 12.23 -20.37 10.88
N ARG A 84 13.01 -19.30 11.14
CA ARG A 84 14.43 -19.21 10.76
C ARG A 84 15.30 -20.31 11.37
N THR A 85 14.94 -20.80 12.56
CA THR A 85 15.69 -21.85 13.25
C THR A 85 15.36 -23.26 12.76
N ILE A 86 14.31 -23.41 11.95
CA ILE A 86 13.91 -24.69 11.38
C ILE A 86 14.77 -24.93 10.13
N HIS A 87 15.60 -25.96 10.17
CA HIS A 87 16.39 -26.39 9.03
C HIS A 87 15.46 -27.06 8.00
N SER A 88 14.97 -26.24 7.07
CA SER A 88 14.29 -26.69 5.86
C SER A 88 15.31 -27.28 4.89
N GLU A 89 15.02 -28.45 4.30
CA GLU A 89 15.84 -29.05 3.23
C GLU A 89 15.87 -28.18 1.95
N PHE A 90 14.93 -27.22 1.82
CA PHE A 90 14.85 -26.28 0.70
C PHE A 90 15.22 -24.85 1.12
N SER A 91 16.09 -24.19 0.35
CA SER A 91 16.50 -22.79 0.57
C SER A 91 15.39 -21.76 0.32
N GLU A 92 14.29 -22.17 -0.31
CA GLU A 92 13.14 -21.32 -0.67
C GLU A 92 12.58 -20.51 0.52
N SER A 93 12.53 -21.12 1.71
CA SER A 93 12.02 -20.46 2.92
C SER A 93 12.83 -19.23 3.34
N LYS A 94 14.15 -19.22 3.05
CA LYS A 94 15.02 -18.08 3.36
C LYS A 94 14.76 -16.91 2.42
N TYR A 95 14.57 -17.19 1.13
CA TYR A 95 14.24 -16.17 0.14
C TYR A 95 12.87 -15.55 0.42
N ILE A 96 11.87 -16.36 0.78
CA ILE A 96 10.55 -15.86 1.20
C ILE A 96 10.68 -14.92 2.40
N ALA A 97 11.50 -15.27 3.41
CA ALA A 97 11.73 -14.38 4.56
C ALA A 97 12.36 -13.03 4.15
N ILE A 98 13.30 -13.02 3.20
CA ILE A 98 13.91 -11.79 2.66
C ILE A 98 12.87 -10.96 1.89
N ILE A 99 12.02 -11.61 1.09
CA ILE A 99 10.92 -10.96 0.37
C ILE A 99 9.95 -10.29 1.36
N MET A 100 9.49 -11.02 2.38
CA MET A 100 8.56 -10.47 3.37
C MET A 100 9.17 -9.30 4.17
N ALA A 101 10.46 -9.37 4.49
CA ALA A 101 11.17 -8.28 5.16
C ALA A 101 11.32 -7.03 4.27
N SER A 102 11.66 -7.22 3.00
CA SER A 102 11.79 -6.12 2.04
C SER A 102 10.44 -5.42 1.77
N MET A 103 9.34 -6.17 1.69
CA MET A 103 7.98 -5.60 1.62
C MET A 103 7.67 -4.77 2.86
N LEU A 104 7.96 -5.28 4.06
CA LEU A 104 7.69 -4.57 5.31
C LEU A 104 8.51 -3.27 5.39
N GLN A 105 9.79 -3.31 5.02
CA GLN A 105 10.64 -2.13 4.95
C GLN A 105 10.08 -1.08 3.97
N ALA A 106 9.65 -1.51 2.78
CA ALA A 106 9.05 -0.62 1.80
C ALA A 106 7.76 0.04 2.32
N CYS A 107 6.92 -0.69 3.07
CA CYS A 107 5.73 -0.13 3.71
C CYS A 107 6.08 0.88 4.82
N ILE A 108 7.03 0.53 5.71
CA ILE A 108 7.45 1.39 6.83
C ILE A 108 8.02 2.72 6.34
N ILE A 109 8.78 2.71 5.24
CA ILE A 109 9.36 3.92 4.65
C ILE A 109 8.34 4.64 3.76
N GLY A 110 7.59 3.89 2.94
CA GLY A 110 6.70 4.45 1.93
C GLY A 110 5.48 5.16 2.49
N VAL A 111 4.84 4.59 3.52
CA VAL A 111 3.60 5.17 4.09
C VAL A 111 3.84 6.57 4.67
N PRO A 112 4.86 6.83 5.51
CA PRO A 112 5.17 8.18 6.00
C PRO A 112 5.49 9.17 4.89
N ILE A 113 6.25 8.76 3.86
CA ILE A 113 6.61 9.65 2.75
C ILE A 113 5.35 10.07 1.98
N ILE A 114 4.42 9.15 1.73
CA ILE A 114 3.15 9.45 1.07
C ILE A 114 2.31 10.41 1.92
N ILE A 115 2.24 10.20 3.24
CA ILE A 115 1.53 11.10 4.16
C ILE A 115 2.14 12.49 4.15
N LEU A 116 3.47 12.60 4.18
CA LEU A 116 4.19 13.87 4.19
C LEU A 116 4.01 14.64 2.87
N THR A 117 3.97 13.94 1.75
CA THR A 117 3.96 14.54 0.41
C THR A 117 2.56 14.66 -0.20
N ARG A 118 1.49 14.31 0.55
CA ARG A 118 0.08 14.27 0.11
C ARG A 118 -0.43 15.51 -0.65
N HIS A 119 0.15 16.69 -0.41
CA HIS A 119 -0.24 17.94 -1.08
C HIS A 119 0.52 18.22 -2.38
N GLN A 120 1.44 17.34 -2.78
CA GLN A 120 2.30 17.49 -3.95
C GLN A 120 2.15 16.24 -4.85
N PRO A 121 1.17 16.22 -5.76
CA PRO A 121 0.81 15.02 -6.53
C PRO A 121 1.97 14.50 -7.38
N ARG A 122 2.87 15.39 -7.83
CA ARG A 122 4.07 15.02 -8.58
C ARG A 122 5.01 14.13 -7.76
N ILE A 123 5.23 14.48 -6.49
CA ILE A 123 6.12 13.71 -5.61
C ILE A 123 5.48 12.39 -5.24
N VAL A 124 4.20 12.41 -4.86
CA VAL A 124 3.43 11.20 -4.52
C VAL A 124 3.48 10.18 -5.66
N PHE A 125 3.28 10.62 -6.91
CA PHE A 125 3.34 9.74 -8.08
C PHE A 125 4.70 9.05 -8.21
N VAL A 126 5.79 9.81 -8.17
CA VAL A 126 7.15 9.26 -8.32
C VAL A 126 7.46 8.28 -7.18
N VAL A 127 7.13 8.63 -5.94
CA VAL A 127 7.35 7.78 -4.76
C VAL A 127 6.60 6.45 -4.90
N ILE A 128 5.32 6.48 -5.25
CA ILE A 128 4.51 5.26 -5.42
C ILE A 128 5.07 4.36 -6.51
N VAL A 129 5.43 4.92 -7.67
CA VAL A 129 5.98 4.14 -8.79
C VAL A 129 7.32 3.50 -8.42
N CYS A 130 8.21 4.23 -7.75
CA CYS A 130 9.48 3.68 -7.29
C CYS A 130 9.30 2.57 -6.25
N LEU A 131 8.37 2.75 -5.29
CA LEU A 131 8.07 1.71 -4.29
C LEU A 131 7.51 0.45 -4.94
N LEU A 132 6.58 0.59 -5.89
CA LEU A 132 6.04 -0.54 -6.65
C LEU A 132 7.14 -1.25 -7.45
N PHE A 133 7.99 -0.50 -8.13
CA PHE A 133 9.09 -1.08 -8.91
C PHE A 133 10.04 -1.90 -8.02
N VAL A 134 10.51 -1.33 -6.91
CA VAL A 134 11.46 -2.00 -6.00
C VAL A 134 10.83 -3.23 -5.36
N THR A 135 9.58 -3.16 -4.93
CA THR A 135 8.88 -4.29 -4.30
C THR A 135 8.65 -5.42 -5.30
N CYS A 136 8.12 -5.12 -6.49
CA CYS A 136 7.92 -6.13 -7.54
C CYS A 136 9.23 -6.79 -7.98
N MET A 137 10.29 -6.01 -8.19
CA MET A 137 11.60 -6.57 -8.54
C MET A 137 12.17 -7.45 -7.44
N SER A 138 12.03 -7.06 -6.16
CA SER A 138 12.48 -7.87 -5.03
C SER A 138 11.77 -9.22 -5.00
N ILE A 139 10.44 -9.24 -5.18
CA ILE A 139 9.65 -10.47 -5.20
C ILE A 139 10.10 -11.40 -6.34
N LEU A 140 10.16 -10.88 -7.57
CA LEU A 140 10.47 -11.69 -8.74
C LEU A 140 11.90 -12.23 -8.68
N CYS A 141 12.88 -11.40 -8.34
CA CYS A 141 14.27 -11.83 -8.26
C CYS A 141 14.47 -12.91 -7.18
N PHE A 142 13.98 -12.69 -5.95
CA PHE A 142 14.20 -13.67 -4.88
C PHE A 142 13.33 -14.93 -4.99
N MET A 143 12.22 -14.90 -5.76
CA MET A 143 11.40 -16.10 -5.96
C MET A 143 11.96 -17.04 -7.03
N PHE A 144 12.64 -16.51 -8.06
CA PHE A 144 13.14 -17.28 -9.21
C PHE A 144 14.65 -17.54 -9.21
N ILE A 145 15.41 -16.96 -8.26
CA ILE A 145 16.83 -17.28 -8.01
C ILE A 145 16.92 -18.47 -7.05
#